data_AF-I1KZI4-F1
#
_entry.id   AF-I1KZI4-F1
#
_cell.length_a   1.000
_cell.length_b   1.000
_cell.length_c   1.000
_cell.angle_alpha   90.00
_cell.angle_beta   90.00
_cell.angle_gamma   90.00
#
_symmetry.space_group_name_H-M   'P 1'
#
loop_
_entity.id
_entity.type
_entity.pdbx_description
1 polymer ?
#
loop_
_entity_poly.entity_id
_entity_poly.type
_entity_poly.pdbx_seq_one_letter_code
_entity_poly.pdbx_strand_id
1 'polypeptide(L)'
;MKVSAVGTSSVTLSSLFRFESGSVSLLSKSKSSFGVACSLASSSPAKALRRILDSPGVHQGPACFDALSAKLVENAGFQFCFSSGFSISAASLALPDTGLISYAEMLHQGQLITQSVSIPVIGDADNGYGNAMNLKRTLKGYIAAGFAGIILEDQVSPKACGHTRGRRVVSREEAVMKIKAAVDARRESGSDIVIVARSDARQAVSLEEALVRSRAFADAGADVLFIDALASREEMKAFCDVSPLVPKMANMLEGGGKTPILNPMELQDIGFKIVAYPLSLIGVSIRAMQDSLTAIRGGRIPPPGSMPSFEEIKDILGFNAYYEEEKRYATTTNPQLSKRESSNLYSIQRRDQVDTEQTNQSFKDPIVEVITPDDVYNKYGADSSRNPFSGIWSRTLRVKITGRDGFERLDLRIPAGFLDGITNIVPALGGINIKELLDDATEEVGGKLLLDFQDRMGDRIQVFLE
;
A
#
# COMPACT_ATOMS: atom_id res chain seq x y z
N MET A 1 10.33 33.87 63.27
CA MET A 1 10.89 33.32 64.52
C MET A 1 9.72 32.77 65.34
N LYS A 2 9.80 31.48 65.73
CA LYS A 2 8.84 30.65 66.48
C LYS A 2 7.52 30.21 65.78
N VAL A 3 7.42 28.87 65.71
CA VAL A 3 6.37 27.98 65.20
C VAL A 3 5.64 27.37 66.41
N SER A 4 4.33 27.15 66.30
CA SER A 4 3.52 26.15 67.05
C SER A 4 2.06 26.30 66.60
N ALA A 5 1.21 25.30 66.37
CA ALA A 5 1.29 23.86 66.13
C ALA A 5 -0.18 23.40 65.89
N VAL A 6 -0.32 22.16 65.41
CA VAL A 6 -1.49 21.27 65.51
C VAL A 6 -2.54 21.33 64.39
N GLY A 7 -2.63 20.21 63.67
CA GLY A 7 -3.73 19.88 62.77
C GLY A 7 -3.46 18.72 61.80
N THR A 8 -2.97 17.57 62.28
CA THR A 8 -2.87 16.34 61.46
C THR A 8 -4.11 15.47 61.70
N SER A 9 -4.93 15.31 60.67
CA SER A 9 -6.02 14.31 60.62
C SER A 9 -5.54 13.11 59.81
N SER A 10 -5.35 11.98 60.48
CA SER A 10 -5.12 10.68 59.87
C SER A 10 -6.44 10.12 59.36
N VAL A 11 -6.57 9.92 58.05
CA VAL A 11 -7.65 9.14 57.44
C VAL A 11 -7.21 7.68 57.44
N THR A 12 -7.82 6.90 58.34
CA THR A 12 -7.73 5.44 58.39
C THR A 12 -8.49 4.82 57.22
N LEU A 13 -7.75 4.18 56.31
CA LEU A 13 -8.27 3.24 55.32
C LEU A 13 -8.37 1.85 55.95
N SER A 14 -9.57 1.50 56.42
CA SER A 14 -9.89 0.14 56.86
C SER A 14 -11.36 -0.17 56.60
N SER A 15 -11.66 -0.75 55.45
CA SER A 15 -12.80 -1.65 55.31
C SER A 15 -12.64 -2.51 54.05
N LEU A 16 -12.08 -3.69 54.32
CA LEU A 16 -12.25 -4.98 53.67
C LEU A 16 -12.95 -5.02 52.29
N PHE A 17 -12.17 -5.48 51.31
CA PHE A 17 -12.66 -6.22 50.16
C PHE A 17 -13.57 -7.37 50.61
N ARG A 18 -14.86 -7.27 50.26
CA ARG A 18 -15.81 -8.38 50.32
C ARG A 18 -15.70 -9.15 49.00
N PHE A 19 -14.99 -10.28 49.02
CA PHE A 19 -15.13 -11.32 48.01
C PHE A 19 -16.42 -12.08 48.33
N GLU A 20 -17.49 -11.80 47.59
CA GLU A 20 -18.66 -12.67 47.54
C GLU A 20 -18.48 -13.66 46.40
N SER A 21 -18.24 -14.91 46.78
CA SER A 21 -18.39 -16.11 45.98
C SER A 21 -19.87 -16.29 45.62
N GLY A 22 -20.18 -16.28 44.32
CA GLY A 22 -21.54 -16.50 43.84
C GLY A 22 -21.56 -17.07 42.42
N SER A 23 -21.80 -18.38 42.35
CA SER A 23 -22.48 -19.09 41.25
C SER A 23 -21.83 -19.10 39.86
N VAL A 24 -21.07 -20.16 39.60
CA VAL A 24 -20.81 -20.67 38.24
C VAL A 24 -22.06 -21.41 37.76
N SER A 25 -22.87 -20.78 36.90
CA SER A 25 -23.91 -21.48 36.15
C SER A 25 -23.35 -21.87 34.77
N LEU A 26 -23.19 -23.17 34.53
CA LEU A 26 -23.07 -23.72 33.18
C LEU A 26 -24.39 -23.46 32.44
N LEU A 27 -24.37 -22.52 31.50
CA LEU A 27 -25.43 -22.37 30.50
C LEU A 27 -25.03 -23.12 29.23
N SER A 28 -25.88 -24.08 28.90
CA SER A 28 -25.80 -24.99 27.78
C SER A 28 -25.87 -24.24 26.45
N LYS A 29 -25.13 -24.75 25.46
CA LYS A 29 -25.24 -24.36 24.06
C LYS A 29 -26.61 -24.77 23.54
N SER A 30 -27.56 -23.83 23.40
CA SER A 30 -28.75 -24.02 22.56
C SER A 30 -28.60 -23.27 21.25
N LYS A 31 -28.64 -24.03 20.16
CA LYS A 31 -28.81 -23.56 18.78
C LYS A 31 -30.15 -22.82 18.63
N SER A 32 -30.19 -21.94 17.64
CA SER A 32 -31.35 -21.22 17.07
C SER A 32 -31.64 -19.83 17.65
N SER A 33 -31.21 -18.82 16.91
CA SER A 33 -32.13 -17.79 16.41
C SER A 33 -31.57 -17.27 15.09
N PHE A 34 -32.33 -17.50 14.01
CA PHE A 34 -32.26 -16.70 12.79
C PHE A 34 -32.77 -15.31 13.21
N GLY A 35 -31.89 -14.52 13.81
CA GLY A 35 -32.10 -13.10 13.97
C GLY A 35 -31.97 -12.50 12.59
N VAL A 36 -33.10 -12.07 12.02
CA VAL A 36 -33.10 -10.98 11.03
C VAL A 36 -32.42 -9.83 11.75
N ALA A 37 -31.12 -9.69 11.53
CA ALA A 37 -30.40 -8.48 11.85
C ALA A 37 -31.09 -7.40 11.04
N CYS A 38 -31.97 -6.67 11.72
CA CYS A 38 -32.44 -5.38 11.27
C CYS A 38 -31.19 -4.65 10.80
N SER A 39 -31.07 -4.44 9.49
CA SER A 39 -29.88 -3.84 8.89
C SER A 39 -29.66 -2.53 9.63
N LEU A 40 -28.68 -2.50 10.54
CA LEU A 40 -28.06 -1.27 10.97
C LEU A 40 -27.71 -0.60 9.65
N ALA A 41 -28.46 0.44 9.28
CA ALA A 41 -28.27 1.15 8.03
C ALA A 41 -26.77 1.39 7.92
N SER A 42 -26.13 0.71 6.96
CA SER A 42 -24.67 0.69 6.88
C SER A 42 -24.24 2.14 6.88
N SER A 43 -23.46 2.53 7.90
CA SER A 43 -23.18 3.95 8.08
C SER A 43 -22.47 4.44 6.82
N SER A 44 -22.98 5.51 6.19
CA SER A 44 -22.38 6.05 4.96
C SER A 44 -20.87 6.19 5.10
N PRO A 45 -20.07 6.00 4.03
CA PRO A 45 -18.60 6.11 4.08
C PRO A 45 -18.11 7.38 4.79
N ALA A 46 -18.77 8.51 4.55
CA ALA A 46 -18.48 9.78 5.21
C ALA A 46 -18.65 9.74 6.75
N LYS A 47 -19.71 9.12 7.26
CA LYS A 47 -19.91 8.91 8.71
C LYS A 47 -18.86 8.00 9.31
N ALA A 48 -18.43 6.97 8.58
CA ALA A 48 -17.33 6.12 9.03
C ALA A 48 -16.01 6.90 9.10
N LEU A 49 -15.70 7.73 8.11
CA LEU A 49 -14.52 8.59 8.15
C LEU A 49 -14.58 9.62 9.30
N ARG A 50 -15.74 10.24 9.55
CA ARG A 50 -15.91 11.16 10.69
C ARG A 50 -15.64 10.47 12.02
N ARG A 51 -16.09 9.24 12.22
CA ARG A 51 -15.75 8.47 13.43
C ARG A 51 -14.26 8.23 13.59
N ILE A 52 -13.54 7.99 12.49
CA ILE A 52 -12.06 7.88 12.53
C ILE A 52 -11.45 9.21 12.97
N LEU A 53 -11.92 10.33 12.39
CA LEU A 53 -11.47 11.68 12.78
C LEU A 53 -11.83 12.05 14.24
N ASP A 54 -12.89 11.48 14.81
CA ASP A 54 -13.25 11.70 16.21
C ASP A 54 -12.51 10.75 17.17
N SER A 55 -12.08 9.59 16.69
CA SER A 55 -11.43 8.57 17.53
C SER A 55 -10.02 8.99 17.97
N PRO A 56 -9.53 8.66 19.18
CA PRO A 56 -8.22 9.15 19.64
C PRO A 56 -7.03 8.73 18.77
N GLY A 57 -5.98 9.57 18.77
CA GLY A 57 -4.70 9.29 18.13
C GLY A 57 -4.61 9.74 16.67
N VAL A 58 -3.47 9.45 16.05
CA VAL A 58 -3.19 9.69 14.62
C VAL A 58 -3.52 8.45 13.80
N HIS A 59 -4.09 8.64 12.61
CA HIS A 59 -4.47 7.54 11.71
C HIS A 59 -3.69 7.59 10.40
N GLN A 60 -3.20 6.44 9.97
CA GLN A 60 -2.45 6.28 8.72
C GLN A 60 -3.38 5.81 7.61
N GLY A 61 -3.25 6.41 6.43
CA GLY A 61 -3.96 6.01 5.22
C GLY A 61 -3.01 6.01 4.03
N PRO A 62 -2.62 4.85 3.49
CA PRO A 62 -1.88 4.80 2.24
C PRO A 62 -2.69 5.30 1.06
N ALA A 63 -2.02 5.85 0.05
CA ALA A 63 -2.68 6.24 -1.18
C ALA A 63 -2.70 5.08 -2.19
N CYS A 64 -3.90 4.67 -2.57
CA CYS A 64 -4.17 3.76 -3.68
C CYS A 64 -4.34 4.52 -5.00
N PHE A 65 -4.30 3.78 -6.10
CA PHE A 65 -4.47 4.31 -7.47
C PHE A 65 -5.39 3.47 -8.34
N ASP A 66 -5.82 2.30 -7.87
CA ASP A 66 -6.77 1.42 -8.54
C ASP A 66 -7.51 0.54 -7.53
N ALA A 67 -8.49 -0.23 -8.02
CA ALA A 67 -9.31 -1.10 -7.19
C ALA A 67 -8.49 -2.18 -6.46
N LEU A 68 -7.41 -2.68 -7.07
CA LEU A 68 -6.55 -3.72 -6.50
C LEU A 68 -5.70 -3.16 -5.36
N SER A 69 -5.02 -2.04 -5.57
CA SER A 69 -4.23 -1.36 -4.54
C SER A 69 -5.12 -0.92 -3.37
N ALA A 70 -6.35 -0.49 -3.62
CA ALA A 70 -7.31 -0.19 -2.55
C ALA A 70 -7.64 -1.43 -1.71
N LYS A 71 -7.94 -2.57 -2.36
CA LYS A 71 -8.17 -3.85 -1.66
C LYS A 71 -6.96 -4.29 -0.83
N LEU A 72 -5.75 -4.12 -1.36
CA LEU A 72 -4.53 -4.44 -0.62
C LEU A 72 -4.36 -3.55 0.62
N VAL A 73 -4.74 -2.26 0.54
CA VAL A 73 -4.75 -1.37 1.71
C VAL A 73 -5.77 -1.82 2.77
N GLU A 74 -6.98 -2.20 2.35
CA GLU A 74 -8.00 -2.74 3.27
C GLU A 74 -7.53 -4.04 3.93
N ASN A 75 -7.00 -4.98 3.13
CA ASN A 75 -6.50 -6.28 3.62
C ASN A 75 -5.32 -6.12 4.59
N ALA A 76 -4.50 -5.08 4.44
CA ALA A 76 -3.43 -4.74 5.38
C ALA A 76 -3.95 -4.18 6.71
N GLY A 77 -5.25 -3.95 6.87
CA GLY A 77 -5.90 -3.52 8.11
C GLY A 77 -6.00 -2.00 8.31
N PHE A 78 -5.67 -1.21 7.29
CA PHE A 78 -5.85 0.25 7.36
C PHE A 78 -7.34 0.61 7.44
N GLN A 79 -7.66 1.61 8.25
CA GLN A 79 -9.05 1.98 8.55
C GLN A 79 -9.68 2.89 7.48
N PHE A 80 -8.85 3.50 6.62
CA PHE A 80 -9.24 4.35 5.51
C PHE A 80 -8.06 4.43 4.53
N CYS A 81 -8.30 4.93 3.32
CA CYS A 81 -7.24 5.17 2.35
C CYS A 81 -7.47 6.47 1.57
N PHE A 82 -6.45 6.89 0.83
CA PHE A 82 -6.56 8.00 -0.13
C PHE A 82 -6.57 7.46 -1.55
N SER A 83 -7.26 8.16 -2.45
CA SER A 83 -7.10 8.00 -3.90
C SER A 83 -6.25 9.17 -4.40
N SER A 84 -5.04 8.87 -4.88
CA SER A 84 -4.03 9.87 -5.25
C SER A 84 -4.15 10.29 -6.71
N GLY A 85 -4.33 11.60 -6.97
CA GLY A 85 -4.34 12.14 -8.34
C GLY A 85 -3.03 11.89 -9.07
N PHE A 86 -1.89 12.02 -8.38
CA PHE A 86 -0.58 11.70 -8.94
C PHE A 86 -0.50 10.23 -9.38
N SER A 87 -0.88 9.33 -8.49
CA SER A 87 -0.69 7.88 -8.71
C SER A 87 -1.68 7.37 -9.75
N ILE A 88 -2.89 7.93 -9.82
CA ILE A 88 -3.85 7.65 -10.89
C ILE A 88 -3.35 8.17 -12.23
N SER A 89 -2.87 9.42 -12.31
CA SER A 89 -2.27 9.95 -13.56
C SER A 89 -1.12 9.07 -14.05
N ALA A 90 -0.25 8.63 -13.14
CA ALA A 90 0.85 7.74 -13.47
C ALA A 90 0.38 6.36 -13.95
N ALA A 91 -0.53 5.71 -13.23
CA ALA A 91 -0.97 4.35 -13.54
C ALA A 91 -1.90 4.29 -14.77
N SER A 92 -2.84 5.22 -14.90
CA SER A 92 -3.86 5.21 -15.94
C SER A 92 -3.41 5.88 -17.24
N LEU A 93 -2.56 6.91 -17.15
CA LEU A 93 -2.16 7.71 -18.32
C LEU A 93 -0.66 7.61 -18.64
N ALA A 94 0.16 7.11 -17.71
CA ALA A 94 1.62 7.24 -17.79
C ALA A 94 2.10 8.69 -18.00
N LEU A 95 1.35 9.66 -17.44
CA LEU A 95 1.60 11.10 -17.60
C LEU A 95 1.89 11.78 -16.25
N PRO A 96 2.66 12.88 -16.26
CA PRO A 96 2.99 13.62 -15.04
C PRO A 96 1.77 14.33 -14.44
N ASP A 97 1.75 14.44 -13.12
CA ASP A 97 0.72 15.14 -12.34
C ASP A 97 0.80 16.67 -12.52
N THR A 98 0.22 17.13 -13.62
CA THR A 98 0.27 18.52 -14.11
C THR A 98 -1.11 19.02 -14.54
N GLY A 99 -2.17 18.42 -14.00
CA GLY A 99 -3.56 18.74 -14.35
C GLY A 99 -3.98 18.22 -15.73
N LEU A 100 -3.27 17.23 -16.29
CA LEU A 100 -3.64 16.56 -17.55
C LEU A 100 -4.79 15.58 -17.37
N ILE A 101 -4.85 14.91 -16.21
CA ILE A 101 -5.96 14.03 -15.90
C ILE A 101 -7.25 14.85 -15.70
N SER A 102 -8.31 14.41 -16.35
CA SER A 102 -9.60 15.08 -16.32
C SER A 102 -10.43 14.64 -15.11
N TYR A 103 -11.43 15.46 -14.78
CA TYR A 103 -12.47 15.10 -13.81
C TYR A 103 -13.13 13.74 -14.12
N ALA A 104 -13.40 13.45 -15.39
CA ALA A 104 -14.10 12.22 -15.77
C ALA A 104 -13.25 10.98 -15.50
N GLU A 105 -11.94 11.06 -15.77
CA GLU A 105 -10.98 9.97 -15.50
C GLU A 105 -10.81 9.76 -13.99
N MET A 106 -10.65 10.84 -13.22
CA MET A 106 -10.57 10.77 -11.76
C MET A 106 -11.85 10.20 -11.13
N LEU A 107 -13.01 10.64 -11.60
CA LEU A 107 -14.30 10.13 -11.12
C LEU A 107 -14.49 8.64 -11.44
N HIS A 108 -14.17 8.23 -12.66
CA HIS A 108 -14.29 6.84 -13.09
C HIS A 108 -13.40 5.93 -12.25
N GLN A 109 -12.12 6.27 -12.13
CA GLN A 109 -11.18 5.50 -11.31
C GLN A 109 -11.59 5.49 -9.84
N GLY A 110 -12.04 6.63 -9.33
CA GLY A 110 -12.58 6.78 -7.99
C GLY A 110 -13.75 5.85 -7.69
N GLN A 111 -14.69 5.72 -8.63
CA GLN A 111 -15.83 4.82 -8.50
C GLN A 111 -15.40 3.35 -8.44
N LEU A 112 -14.40 2.93 -9.22
CA LEU A 112 -13.86 1.57 -9.16
C LEU A 112 -13.19 1.29 -7.80
N ILE A 113 -12.44 2.27 -7.28
CA ILE A 113 -11.78 2.19 -5.97
C ILE A 113 -12.80 2.07 -4.83
N THR A 114 -13.76 2.99 -4.74
CA THR A 114 -14.74 3.02 -3.65
C THR A 114 -15.67 1.82 -3.65
N GLN A 115 -15.95 1.21 -4.81
CA GLN A 115 -16.76 0.00 -4.91
C GLN A 115 -15.97 -1.28 -4.59
N SER A 116 -14.63 -1.24 -4.59
CA SER A 116 -13.81 -2.44 -4.34
C SER A 116 -13.52 -2.69 -2.86
N VAL A 117 -13.75 -1.69 -1.99
CA VAL A 117 -13.45 -1.72 -0.56
C VAL A 117 -14.63 -1.28 0.30
N SER A 118 -14.63 -1.68 1.57
CA SER A 118 -15.59 -1.22 2.58
C SER A 118 -15.08 -0.07 3.44
N ILE A 119 -13.75 0.14 3.49
CA ILE A 119 -13.14 1.25 4.21
C ILE A 119 -13.41 2.61 3.52
N PRO A 120 -13.49 3.72 4.28
CA PRO A 120 -13.64 5.05 3.72
C PRO A 120 -12.47 5.45 2.81
N VAL A 121 -12.79 6.07 1.67
CA VAL A 121 -11.81 6.59 0.72
C VAL A 121 -11.89 8.12 0.67
N ILE A 122 -10.75 8.80 0.79
CA ILE A 122 -10.62 10.24 0.55
C ILE A 122 -10.05 10.44 -0.85
N GLY A 123 -10.81 11.08 -1.74
CA GLY A 123 -10.40 11.31 -3.13
C GLY A 123 -9.69 12.64 -3.35
N ASP A 124 -8.62 12.65 -4.14
CA ASP A 124 -8.06 13.89 -4.67
C ASP A 124 -9.05 14.53 -5.65
N ALA A 125 -9.48 15.77 -5.37
CA ALA A 125 -10.37 16.55 -6.23
C ALA A 125 -9.62 17.72 -6.90
N ASP A 126 -8.28 17.70 -6.86
CA ASP A 126 -7.42 18.74 -7.40
C ASP A 126 -7.90 20.13 -6.93
N ASN A 127 -8.02 21.07 -7.87
CA ASN A 127 -8.54 22.42 -7.62
C ASN A 127 -10.05 22.55 -7.91
N GLY A 128 -10.77 21.43 -8.04
CA GLY A 128 -12.21 21.39 -8.35
C GLY A 128 -12.55 21.48 -9.85
N TYR A 129 -11.58 21.30 -10.74
CA TYR A 129 -11.75 21.23 -12.20
C TYR A 129 -12.46 22.45 -12.82
N GLY A 130 -12.25 23.63 -12.25
CA GLY A 130 -12.78 24.90 -12.75
C GLY A 130 -13.13 25.90 -11.66
N ASN A 131 -14.27 26.57 -11.83
CA ASN A 131 -14.77 27.55 -10.86
C ASN A 131 -15.64 26.89 -9.77
N ALA A 132 -16.27 27.70 -8.91
CA ALA A 132 -17.14 27.21 -7.85
C ALA A 132 -18.27 26.28 -8.35
N MET A 133 -18.85 26.54 -9.52
CA MET A 133 -19.93 25.70 -10.07
C MET A 133 -19.39 24.35 -10.56
N ASN A 134 -18.19 24.32 -11.16
CA ASN A 134 -17.51 23.07 -11.51
C ASN A 134 -17.25 22.25 -10.25
N LEU A 135 -16.73 22.89 -9.19
CA LEU A 135 -16.48 22.21 -7.92
C LEU A 135 -17.74 21.60 -7.30
N LYS A 136 -18.89 22.31 -7.34
CA LYS A 136 -20.17 21.74 -6.88
C LYS A 136 -20.54 20.46 -7.65
N ARG A 137 -20.32 20.46 -8.97
CA ARG A 137 -20.52 19.26 -9.80
C ARG A 137 -19.54 18.15 -9.39
N THR A 138 -18.26 18.47 -9.21
CA THR A 138 -17.23 17.52 -8.78
C THR A 138 -17.58 16.86 -7.47
N LEU A 139 -17.90 17.64 -6.43
CA LEU A 139 -18.26 17.11 -5.12
C LEU A 139 -19.49 16.18 -5.21
N LYS A 140 -20.54 16.59 -5.92
CA LYS A 140 -21.74 15.76 -6.10
C LYS A 140 -21.42 14.44 -6.82
N GLY A 141 -20.54 14.48 -7.81
CA GLY A 141 -20.05 13.27 -8.47
C GLY A 141 -19.26 12.37 -7.50
N TYR A 142 -18.36 12.94 -6.69
CA TYR A 142 -17.56 12.17 -5.73
C TYR A 142 -18.45 11.54 -4.64
N ILE A 143 -19.48 12.25 -4.17
CA ILE A 143 -20.50 11.70 -3.28
C ILE A 143 -21.20 10.49 -3.95
N ALA A 144 -21.65 10.64 -5.20
CA ALA A 144 -22.31 9.57 -5.94
C ALA A 144 -21.39 8.37 -6.23
N ALA A 145 -20.09 8.62 -6.41
CA ALA A 145 -19.08 7.58 -6.54
C ALA A 145 -18.79 6.85 -5.22
N GLY A 146 -19.22 7.36 -4.07
CA GLY A 146 -19.04 6.70 -2.76
C GLY A 146 -17.84 7.19 -1.96
N PHE A 147 -17.19 8.29 -2.35
CA PHE A 147 -16.12 8.88 -1.56
C PHE A 147 -16.61 9.34 -0.18
N ALA A 148 -15.79 9.09 0.84
CA ALA A 148 -16.04 9.53 2.21
C ALA A 148 -15.52 10.95 2.48
N GLY A 149 -14.52 11.38 1.70
CA GLY A 149 -13.97 12.72 1.74
C GLY A 149 -13.33 13.13 0.43
N ILE A 150 -12.99 14.41 0.31
CA ILE A 150 -12.20 14.96 -0.78
C ILE A 150 -11.02 15.79 -0.27
N ILE A 151 -9.94 15.87 -1.05
CA ILE A 151 -8.90 16.89 -0.93
C ILE A 151 -9.14 17.96 -2.00
N LEU A 152 -9.26 19.22 -1.57
CA LEU A 152 -9.48 20.36 -2.45
C LEU A 152 -8.39 21.41 -2.23
N GLU A 153 -7.66 21.75 -3.29
CA GLU A 153 -6.52 22.67 -3.23
C GLU A 153 -6.80 24.05 -3.84
N ASP A 154 -5.93 25.02 -3.50
CA ASP A 154 -6.02 26.42 -3.90
C ASP A 154 -5.15 26.79 -5.11
N GLN A 155 -4.67 25.81 -5.87
CA GLN A 155 -3.87 26.06 -7.06
C GLN A 155 -4.69 26.65 -8.21
N VAL A 156 -4.04 27.48 -9.02
CA VAL A 156 -4.57 27.88 -10.34
C VAL A 156 -4.59 26.67 -11.28
N SER A 157 -5.45 26.69 -12.30
CA SER A 157 -5.39 25.70 -13.38
C SER A 157 -4.44 26.14 -14.50
N PRO A 158 -3.66 25.23 -15.13
CA PRO A 158 -3.45 23.86 -14.68
C PRO A 158 -2.64 23.83 -13.37
N LYS A 159 -3.00 22.90 -12.48
CA LYS A 159 -2.29 22.68 -11.20
C LYS A 159 -1.00 21.89 -11.42
N ALA A 160 -0.09 21.99 -10.46
CA ALA A 160 1.18 21.27 -10.48
C ALA A 160 1.35 20.43 -9.22
N CYS A 161 2.10 19.33 -9.32
CA CYS A 161 2.42 18.49 -8.18
C CYS A 161 3.02 19.29 -7.01
N GLY A 162 2.60 18.93 -5.80
CA GLY A 162 2.92 19.54 -4.51
C GLY A 162 4.40 19.63 -4.12
N HIS A 163 5.30 19.08 -4.91
CA HIS A 163 6.74 19.18 -4.65
C HIS A 163 7.54 19.69 -5.85
N THR A 164 6.86 20.25 -6.85
CA THR A 164 7.47 20.81 -8.08
C THR A 164 7.59 22.34 -8.04
N ARG A 165 8.44 22.91 -8.91
CA ARG A 165 8.69 24.36 -9.00
C ARG A 165 7.58 25.08 -9.75
N GLY A 166 7.41 26.38 -9.49
CA GLY A 166 6.53 27.26 -10.28
C GLY A 166 5.05 27.20 -9.90
N ARG A 167 4.71 26.71 -8.70
CA ARG A 167 3.34 26.69 -8.20
C ARG A 167 2.77 28.10 -8.10
N ARG A 168 1.48 28.19 -8.40
CA ARG A 168 0.69 29.41 -8.31
C ARG A 168 -0.63 29.05 -7.64
N VAL A 169 -1.04 29.88 -6.70
CA VAL A 169 -2.32 29.75 -6.02
C VAL A 169 -3.26 30.86 -6.46
N VAL A 170 -4.57 30.59 -6.40
CA VAL A 170 -5.59 31.62 -6.64
C VAL A 170 -5.58 32.64 -5.50
N SER A 171 -6.33 33.74 -5.67
CA SER A 171 -6.56 34.71 -4.59
C SER A 171 -7.14 34.02 -3.35
N ARG A 172 -6.92 34.61 -2.17
CA ARG A 172 -7.45 34.04 -0.92
C ARG A 172 -8.98 34.02 -0.95
N GLU A 173 -9.57 35.08 -1.49
CA GLU A 173 -11.02 35.22 -1.67
C GLU A 173 -11.57 34.08 -2.53
N GLU A 174 -10.95 33.80 -3.68
CA GLU A 174 -11.39 32.71 -4.55
C GLU A 174 -11.25 31.34 -3.87
N ALA A 175 -10.12 31.08 -3.20
CA ALA A 175 -9.89 29.81 -2.50
C ALA A 175 -10.96 29.58 -1.41
N VAL A 176 -11.25 30.60 -0.60
CA VAL A 176 -12.30 30.55 0.44
C VAL A 176 -13.68 30.32 -0.19
N MET A 177 -14.00 30.98 -1.31
CA MET A 177 -15.28 30.78 -1.99
C MET A 177 -15.42 29.36 -2.57
N LYS A 178 -14.32 28.73 -3.00
CA LYS A 178 -14.32 27.31 -3.38
C LYS A 178 -14.63 26.41 -2.20
N ILE A 179 -14.00 26.62 -1.02
CA ILE A 179 -14.34 25.85 0.19
C ILE A 179 -15.83 26.01 0.53
N LYS A 180 -16.37 27.24 0.52
CA LYS A 180 -17.80 27.48 0.77
C LYS A 180 -18.70 26.77 -0.24
N ALA A 181 -18.32 26.77 -1.53
CA ALA A 181 -19.07 26.06 -2.56
C ALA A 181 -19.09 24.53 -2.33
N ALA A 182 -17.98 23.94 -1.85
CA ALA A 182 -17.95 22.54 -1.45
C ALA A 182 -18.85 22.27 -0.23
N VAL A 183 -18.81 23.12 0.79
CA VAL A 183 -19.70 23.01 1.97
C VAL A 183 -21.17 23.11 1.59
N ASP A 184 -21.51 24.03 0.68
CA ASP A 184 -22.87 24.17 0.16
C ASP A 184 -23.31 22.96 -0.65
N ALA A 185 -22.47 22.45 -1.56
CA ALA A 185 -22.79 21.25 -2.33
C ALA A 185 -22.96 20.01 -1.44
N ARG A 186 -22.18 19.89 -0.36
CA ARG A 186 -22.37 18.85 0.67
C ARG A 186 -23.77 18.93 1.29
N ARG A 187 -24.16 20.12 1.76
CA ARG A 187 -25.47 20.38 2.36
C ARG A 187 -26.62 20.10 1.39
N GLU A 188 -26.51 20.58 0.16
CA GLU A 188 -27.49 20.34 -0.91
C GLU A 188 -27.68 18.87 -1.25
N SER A 189 -26.65 18.05 -1.02
CA SER A 189 -26.68 16.62 -1.32
C SER A 189 -27.14 15.77 -0.12
N GLY A 190 -27.38 16.39 1.05
CA GLY A 190 -27.68 15.67 2.29
C GLY A 190 -26.57 14.70 2.72
N SER A 191 -25.32 14.99 2.33
CA SER A 191 -24.16 14.15 2.59
C SER A 191 -23.31 14.71 3.74
N ASP A 192 -22.60 13.82 4.44
CA ASP A 192 -21.64 14.18 5.48
C ASP A 192 -20.20 14.20 4.98
N ILE A 193 -19.97 14.18 3.65
CA ILE A 193 -18.62 14.07 3.05
C ILE A 193 -17.62 15.04 3.72
N VAL A 194 -16.42 14.52 4.01
CA VAL A 194 -15.34 15.29 4.65
C VAL A 194 -14.63 16.15 3.60
N ILE A 195 -14.42 17.43 3.91
CA ILE A 195 -13.69 18.37 3.04
C ILE A 195 -12.33 18.63 3.67
N VAL A 196 -11.28 18.07 3.06
CA VAL A 196 -9.88 18.37 3.39
C VAL A 196 -9.45 19.56 2.53
N ALA A 197 -9.27 20.72 3.18
CA ALA A 197 -8.83 21.93 2.50
C ALA A 197 -7.30 22.00 2.47
N ARG A 198 -6.74 21.92 1.26
CA ARG A 198 -5.32 21.98 0.98
C ARG A 198 -4.89 23.39 0.58
N SER A 199 -3.75 23.82 1.11
CA SER A 199 -3.06 25.05 0.69
C SER A 199 -1.66 24.71 0.15
N ASP A 200 -1.37 25.16 -1.07
CA ASP A 200 -0.05 25.10 -1.69
C ASP A 200 0.71 26.43 -1.55
N ALA A 201 0.13 27.40 -0.82
CA ALA A 201 0.68 28.75 -0.66
C ALA A 201 2.04 28.78 0.05
N ARG A 202 2.43 27.74 0.78
CA ARG A 202 3.74 27.71 1.46
C ARG A 202 4.90 27.88 0.49
N GLN A 203 4.82 27.22 -0.66
CA GLN A 203 5.83 27.34 -1.71
C GLN A 203 5.48 28.40 -2.75
N ALA A 204 4.20 28.63 -3.02
CA ALA A 204 3.80 29.63 -4.01
C ALA A 204 3.96 31.08 -3.52
N VAL A 205 3.84 31.31 -2.21
CA VAL A 205 3.84 32.64 -1.59
C VAL A 205 4.74 32.68 -0.34
N SER A 206 4.26 32.18 0.81
CA SER A 206 5.01 32.12 2.06
C SER A 206 4.33 31.21 3.10
N LEU A 207 5.01 30.91 4.20
CA LEU A 207 4.42 30.18 5.32
C LEU A 207 3.26 30.97 5.95
N GLU A 208 3.46 32.27 6.17
CA GLU A 208 2.47 33.16 6.78
C GLU A 208 1.17 33.17 5.97
N GLU A 209 1.27 33.27 4.64
CA GLU A 209 0.10 33.21 3.76
C GLU A 209 -0.61 31.86 3.86
N ALA A 210 0.14 30.76 3.91
CA ALA A 210 -0.42 29.42 4.05
C ALA A 210 -1.19 29.25 5.38
N LEU A 211 -0.64 29.74 6.49
CA LEU A 211 -1.28 29.72 7.81
C LEU A 211 -2.57 30.55 7.83
N VAL A 212 -2.56 31.75 7.22
CA VAL A 212 -3.76 32.60 7.11
C VAL A 212 -4.84 31.92 6.27
N ARG A 213 -4.46 31.29 5.15
CA ARG A 213 -5.39 30.51 4.32
C ARG A 213 -6.00 29.33 5.08
N SER A 214 -5.19 28.57 5.81
CA SER A 214 -5.68 27.45 6.62
C SER A 214 -6.72 27.89 7.66
N ARG A 215 -6.51 29.03 8.33
CA ARG A 215 -7.52 29.60 9.23
C ARG A 215 -8.80 29.96 8.49
N ALA A 216 -8.67 30.67 7.36
CA ALA A 216 -9.82 31.07 6.55
C ALA A 216 -10.60 29.86 5.98
N PHE A 217 -9.93 28.75 5.66
CA PHE A 217 -10.56 27.51 5.21
C PHE A 217 -11.33 26.83 6.35
N ALA A 218 -10.78 26.81 7.57
CA ALA A 218 -11.51 26.36 8.75
C ALA A 218 -12.77 27.20 9.00
N ASP A 219 -12.63 28.53 8.97
CA ASP A 219 -13.76 29.46 9.15
C ASP A 219 -14.83 29.30 8.05
N ALA A 220 -14.42 28.88 6.86
CA ALA A 220 -15.31 28.56 5.74
C ALA A 220 -16.01 27.20 5.85
N GLY A 221 -15.63 26.36 6.83
CA GLY A 221 -16.27 25.07 7.12
C GLY A 221 -15.56 23.83 6.59
N ALA A 222 -14.26 23.92 6.27
CA ALA A 222 -13.42 22.75 6.02
C ALA A 222 -13.33 21.86 7.28
N ASP A 223 -13.39 20.54 7.12
CA ASP A 223 -13.36 19.59 8.24
C ASP A 223 -11.93 19.18 8.62
N VAL A 224 -11.01 19.22 7.65
CA VAL A 224 -9.59 18.89 7.85
C VAL A 224 -8.76 19.94 7.12
N LEU A 225 -7.65 20.35 7.71
CA LEU A 225 -6.70 21.27 7.08
C LEU A 225 -5.46 20.52 6.61
N PHE A 226 -4.89 20.98 5.51
CA PHE A 226 -3.64 20.48 4.96
C PHE A 226 -2.82 21.63 4.38
N ILE A 227 -1.59 21.85 4.87
CA ILE A 227 -0.59 22.65 4.15
C ILE A 227 0.42 21.70 3.54
N ASP A 228 0.59 21.82 2.23
CA ASP A 228 1.54 20.99 1.53
C ASP A 228 2.97 21.52 1.63
N ALA A 229 3.93 20.59 1.67
CA ALA A 229 5.36 20.86 1.64
C ALA A 229 5.91 21.80 2.75
N LEU A 230 5.44 21.62 3.99
CA LEU A 230 6.03 22.24 5.20
C LEU A 230 7.49 21.80 5.37
N ALA A 231 8.41 22.76 5.55
CA ALA A 231 9.84 22.49 5.41
C ALA A 231 10.54 22.02 6.71
N SER A 232 9.89 22.14 7.87
CA SER A 232 10.49 21.75 9.15
C SER A 232 9.45 21.37 10.20
N ARG A 233 9.92 20.77 11.31
CA ARG A 233 9.07 20.44 12.47
C ARG A 233 8.46 21.71 13.11
N GLU A 234 9.17 22.82 13.06
CA GLU A 234 8.70 24.13 13.56
C GLU A 234 7.54 24.65 12.70
N GLU A 235 7.64 24.55 11.37
CA GLU A 235 6.54 24.90 10.47
C GLU A 235 5.32 23.99 10.70
N MET A 236 5.55 22.69 10.93
CA MET A 236 4.48 21.74 11.28
C MET A 236 3.76 22.10 12.58
N LYS A 237 4.50 22.48 13.63
CA LYS A 237 3.91 22.94 14.89
C LYS A 237 3.08 24.21 14.69
N ALA A 238 3.65 25.21 14.00
CA ALA A 238 2.95 26.45 13.69
C ALA A 238 1.64 26.20 12.92
N PHE A 239 1.63 25.22 12.00
CA PHE A 239 0.41 24.80 11.32
C PHE A 239 -0.60 24.12 12.24
N CYS A 240 -0.18 23.18 13.09
CA CYS A 240 -1.06 22.51 14.05
C CYS A 240 -1.72 23.46 15.06
N ASP A 241 -1.03 24.55 15.42
CA ASP A 241 -1.55 25.62 16.30
C ASP A 241 -2.66 26.45 15.62
N VAL A 242 -2.77 26.43 14.29
CA VAL A 242 -3.88 27.08 13.57
C VAL A 242 -5.16 26.26 13.74
N SER A 243 -6.21 26.91 14.27
CA SER A 243 -7.53 26.31 14.46
C SER A 243 -7.43 24.93 15.14
N PRO A 244 -6.92 24.85 16.39
CA PRO A 244 -6.44 23.61 17.02
C PRO A 244 -7.50 22.50 17.08
N LEU A 245 -8.79 22.86 17.08
CA LEU A 245 -9.91 21.91 17.10
C LEU A 245 -10.20 21.25 15.75
N VAL A 246 -9.69 21.78 14.65
CA VAL A 246 -9.85 21.18 13.32
C VAL A 246 -8.73 20.17 13.09
N PRO A 247 -9.00 18.91 12.70
CA PRO A 247 -7.99 17.92 12.32
C PRO A 247 -6.98 18.40 11.28
N LYS A 248 -5.72 17.96 11.41
CA LYS A 248 -4.63 18.26 10.45
C LYS A 248 -4.23 17.00 9.70
N MET A 249 -3.98 17.14 8.41
CA MET A 249 -3.41 16.10 7.56
C MET A 249 -1.92 16.34 7.35
N ALA A 250 -1.12 15.29 7.52
CA ALA A 250 0.28 15.26 7.10
C ALA A 250 0.43 14.45 5.81
N ASN A 251 1.26 14.91 4.89
CA ASN A 251 1.58 14.22 3.65
C ASN A 251 3.04 13.77 3.67
N MET A 252 3.29 12.49 3.95
CA MET A 252 4.63 11.91 4.06
C MET A 252 5.10 11.37 2.70
N LEU A 253 5.49 12.28 1.81
CA LEU A 253 5.92 11.95 0.44
C LEU A 253 7.25 11.18 0.44
N GLU A 254 7.16 9.86 0.27
CA GLU A 254 8.27 8.93 0.33
C GLU A 254 9.16 9.05 -0.92
N GLY A 255 10.47 9.21 -0.74
CA GLY A 255 11.42 9.30 -1.86
C GLY A 255 11.96 10.69 -2.17
N GLY A 256 11.82 11.67 -1.26
CA GLY A 256 12.59 12.92 -1.30
C GLY A 256 11.78 14.20 -1.47
N GLY A 257 10.61 14.27 -0.85
CA GLY A 257 9.84 15.51 -0.74
C GLY A 257 10.57 16.60 0.05
N LYS A 258 9.95 17.79 0.09
CA LYS A 258 10.45 18.92 0.90
C LYS A 258 10.16 18.77 2.38
N THR A 259 9.10 18.04 2.71
CA THR A 259 8.67 17.77 4.08
C THR A 259 9.58 16.72 4.71
N PRO A 260 10.14 16.97 5.91
CA PRO A 260 10.82 15.92 6.67
C PRO A 260 9.89 14.74 6.93
N ILE A 261 10.37 13.51 6.68
CA ILE A 261 9.60 12.29 6.96
C ILE A 261 9.69 11.98 8.45
N LEU A 262 8.54 12.03 9.12
CA LEU A 262 8.39 11.72 10.53
C LEU A 262 7.57 10.45 10.72
N ASN A 263 7.83 9.73 11.80
CA ASN A 263 7.00 8.57 12.12
C ASN A 263 5.63 9.02 12.69
N PRO A 264 4.61 8.14 12.71
CA PRO A 264 3.28 8.50 13.19
C PRO A 264 3.25 9.06 14.62
N MET A 265 4.05 8.52 15.55
CA MET A 265 4.07 9.02 16.93
C MET A 265 4.56 10.46 17.00
N GLU A 266 5.61 10.80 16.25
CA GLU A 266 6.11 12.17 16.18
C GLU A 266 5.09 13.13 15.56
N LEU A 267 4.35 12.69 14.54
CA LEU A 267 3.28 13.46 13.93
C LEU A 267 2.11 13.69 14.90
N GLN A 268 1.76 12.68 15.69
CA GLN A 268 0.75 12.79 16.73
C GLN A 268 1.15 13.80 17.80
N ASP A 269 2.40 13.75 18.27
CA ASP A 269 2.93 14.67 19.29
C ASP A 269 2.95 16.13 18.80
N ILE A 270 3.09 16.35 17.50
CA ILE A 270 2.97 17.68 16.87
C ILE A 270 1.50 18.12 16.75
N GLY A 271 0.54 17.19 16.70
CA GLY A 271 -0.89 17.48 16.62
C GLY A 271 -1.57 17.09 15.30
N PHE A 272 -0.92 16.29 14.45
CA PHE A 272 -1.58 15.75 13.25
C PHE A 272 -2.59 14.67 13.57
N LYS A 273 -3.61 14.56 12.72
CA LYS A 273 -4.71 13.61 12.88
C LYS A 273 -4.70 12.48 11.87
N ILE A 274 -4.41 12.78 10.61
CA ILE A 274 -4.35 11.80 9.53
C ILE A 274 -3.04 11.95 8.76
N VAL A 275 -2.50 10.84 8.27
CA VAL A 275 -1.22 10.78 7.56
C VAL A 275 -1.40 10.04 6.24
N ALA A 276 -0.98 10.67 5.15
CA ALA A 276 -0.95 10.07 3.82
C ALA A 276 0.46 9.58 3.45
N TYR A 277 0.49 8.47 2.72
CA TYR A 277 1.66 7.84 2.12
C TYR A 277 1.43 7.75 0.60
N PRO A 278 1.69 8.84 -0.15
CA PRO A 278 1.25 9.00 -1.53
C PRO A 278 2.01 8.14 -2.56
N LEU A 279 3.28 7.79 -2.30
CA LEU A 279 4.16 7.19 -3.30
C LEU A 279 4.51 5.72 -3.06
N SER A 280 4.38 5.20 -1.84
CA SER A 280 4.80 3.83 -1.51
C SER A 280 4.26 2.79 -2.48
N LEU A 281 2.95 2.72 -2.68
CA LEU A 281 2.35 1.65 -3.50
C LEU A 281 2.71 1.77 -4.97
N ILE A 282 2.66 2.98 -5.54
CA ILE A 282 2.98 3.17 -6.97
C ILE A 282 4.48 3.00 -7.22
N GLY A 283 5.33 3.51 -6.34
CA GLY A 283 6.79 3.41 -6.44
C GLY A 283 7.28 1.97 -6.33
N VAL A 284 6.77 1.20 -5.37
CA VAL A 284 7.09 -0.23 -5.23
C VAL A 284 6.60 -1.00 -6.45
N SER A 285 5.39 -0.70 -6.95
CA SER A 285 4.85 -1.35 -8.15
C SER A 285 5.72 -1.08 -9.39
N ILE A 286 6.17 0.16 -9.60
CA ILE A 286 7.09 0.52 -10.69
C ILE A 286 8.37 -0.31 -10.60
N ARG A 287 9.00 -0.38 -9.42
CA ARG A 287 10.23 -1.16 -9.22
C ARG A 287 10.00 -2.64 -9.51
N ALA A 288 8.95 -3.25 -8.95
CA ALA A 288 8.64 -4.65 -9.16
C ALA A 288 8.38 -4.99 -10.64
N MET A 289 7.68 -4.12 -11.37
CA MET A 289 7.48 -4.28 -12.81
C MET A 289 8.80 -4.17 -13.59
N GLN A 290 9.67 -3.21 -13.26
CA GLN A 290 10.99 -3.06 -13.90
C GLN A 290 11.88 -4.28 -13.69
N ASP A 291 11.91 -4.82 -12.46
CA ASP A 291 12.71 -5.98 -12.11
C ASP A 291 12.18 -7.23 -12.83
N SER A 292 10.86 -7.40 -12.88
CA SER A 292 10.18 -8.47 -13.62
C SER A 292 10.50 -8.43 -15.11
N LEU A 293 10.38 -7.26 -15.74
CA LEU A 293 10.69 -7.08 -17.16
C LEU A 293 12.18 -7.34 -17.46
N THR A 294 13.07 -6.98 -16.54
CA THR A 294 14.51 -7.26 -16.67
C THR A 294 14.78 -8.77 -16.64
N ALA A 295 14.14 -9.51 -15.73
CA ALA A 295 14.23 -10.96 -15.67
C ALA A 295 13.73 -11.62 -16.97
N ILE A 296 12.53 -11.23 -17.42
CA ILE A 296 11.90 -11.77 -18.64
C ILE A 296 12.76 -11.51 -19.87
N ARG A 297 13.27 -10.28 -20.01
CA ARG A 297 14.18 -9.94 -21.13
C ARG A 297 15.45 -10.80 -21.12
N GLY A 298 15.91 -11.22 -19.95
CA GLY A 298 17.04 -12.14 -19.77
C GLY A 298 16.67 -13.63 -19.89
N GLY A 299 15.48 -13.98 -20.38
CA GLY A 299 15.03 -15.36 -20.56
C GLY A 299 14.65 -16.09 -19.26
N ARG A 300 14.40 -15.33 -18.18
CA ARG A 300 14.05 -15.87 -16.86
C ARG A 300 12.69 -15.35 -16.42
N ILE A 301 12.05 -16.04 -15.48
CA ILE A 301 10.89 -15.50 -14.77
C ILE A 301 11.35 -14.70 -13.53
N PRO A 302 10.52 -13.81 -12.98
CA PRO A 302 10.79 -13.17 -11.70
C PRO A 302 11.10 -14.21 -10.62
N PRO A 303 12.05 -13.95 -9.70
CA PRO A 303 12.46 -14.94 -8.71
C PRO A 303 11.30 -15.32 -7.78
N PRO A 304 11.23 -16.58 -7.31
CA PRO A 304 10.27 -16.99 -6.28
C PRO A 304 10.34 -16.05 -5.07
N GLY A 305 9.19 -15.51 -4.64
CA GLY A 305 9.10 -14.52 -3.56
C GLY A 305 9.00 -13.05 -4.01
N SER A 306 9.30 -12.75 -5.28
CA SER A 306 9.04 -11.41 -5.85
C SER A 306 7.60 -11.18 -6.32
N MET A 307 6.81 -12.26 -6.37
CA MET A 307 5.39 -12.24 -6.71
C MET A 307 4.62 -13.24 -5.85
N PRO A 308 3.34 -12.95 -5.54
CA PRO A 308 2.46 -13.94 -4.92
C PRO A 308 2.28 -15.15 -5.83
N SER A 309 2.06 -16.31 -5.23
CA SER A 309 1.59 -17.52 -5.89
C SER A 309 0.23 -17.31 -6.55
N PHE A 310 -0.12 -18.18 -7.49
CA PHE A 310 -1.43 -18.11 -8.14
C PHE A 310 -2.60 -18.28 -7.14
N GLU A 311 -2.41 -19.09 -6.10
CA GLU A 311 -3.41 -19.24 -5.03
C GLU A 311 -3.59 -17.93 -4.23
N GLU A 312 -2.51 -17.25 -3.88
CA GLU A 312 -2.58 -15.93 -3.21
C GLU A 312 -3.25 -14.89 -4.10
N ILE A 313 -2.95 -14.87 -5.40
CA ILE A 313 -3.61 -13.97 -6.36
C ILE A 313 -5.12 -14.23 -6.40
N LYS A 314 -5.53 -15.51 -6.48
CA LYS A 314 -6.95 -15.87 -6.47
C LYS A 314 -7.65 -15.42 -5.18
N ASP A 315 -7.00 -15.57 -4.04
CA ASP A 315 -7.55 -15.13 -2.76
C ASP A 315 -7.70 -13.60 -2.71
N ILE A 316 -6.66 -12.86 -3.09
CA ILE A 316 -6.67 -11.39 -3.18
C ILE A 316 -7.80 -10.89 -4.11
N LEU A 317 -8.02 -11.56 -5.24
CA LEU A 317 -9.07 -11.21 -6.20
C LEU A 317 -10.46 -11.70 -5.80
N GLY A 318 -10.57 -12.48 -4.71
CA GLY A 318 -11.85 -12.94 -4.18
C GLY A 318 -12.46 -14.14 -4.93
N PHE A 319 -11.65 -14.95 -5.61
CA PHE A 319 -12.13 -16.17 -6.28
C PHE A 319 -12.84 -17.12 -5.30
N ASN A 320 -12.31 -17.24 -4.08
CA ASN A 320 -12.89 -18.09 -3.05
C ASN A 320 -14.31 -17.63 -2.71
N ALA A 321 -14.52 -16.33 -2.50
CA ALA A 321 -15.85 -15.77 -2.23
C ALA A 321 -16.79 -15.90 -3.45
N TYR A 322 -16.27 -15.68 -4.66
CA TYR A 322 -17.03 -15.86 -5.89
C TYR A 322 -17.56 -17.29 -6.03
N TYR A 323 -16.70 -18.30 -5.88
CA TYR A 323 -17.11 -19.70 -6.04
C TYR A 323 -18.09 -20.15 -4.95
N GLU A 324 -17.96 -19.66 -3.71
CA GLU A 324 -18.96 -19.95 -2.67
C GLU A 324 -20.32 -19.32 -2.98
N GLU A 325 -20.34 -18.09 -3.50
CA GLU A 325 -21.59 -17.43 -3.86
C GLU A 325 -22.22 -18.07 -5.11
N GLU A 326 -21.42 -18.44 -6.12
CA GLU A 326 -21.87 -19.12 -7.35
C GLU A 326 -22.60 -20.43 -7.04
N LYS A 327 -22.13 -21.22 -6.07
CA LYS A 327 -22.78 -22.48 -5.66
C LYS A 327 -24.24 -22.28 -5.25
N ARG A 328 -24.62 -21.10 -4.74
CA ARG A 328 -26.00 -20.80 -4.34
C ARG A 328 -26.96 -20.67 -5.53
N TYR A 329 -26.42 -20.41 -6.71
CA TYR A 329 -27.16 -20.23 -7.96
C TYR A 329 -27.02 -21.43 -8.90
N ALA A 330 -26.29 -22.47 -8.48
CA ALA A 330 -26.15 -23.69 -9.26
C ALA A 330 -27.53 -24.35 -9.46
N THR A 331 -27.98 -24.42 -10.73
CA THR A 331 -29.17 -25.17 -11.09
C THR A 331 -28.83 -26.65 -11.25
N THR A 332 -29.73 -27.55 -10.85
CA THR A 332 -29.59 -28.98 -11.11
C THR A 332 -29.73 -29.25 -12.60
N THR A 333 -28.66 -29.14 -13.36
CA THR A 333 -28.65 -29.50 -14.77
C THR A 333 -28.79 -31.02 -14.84
N ASN A 334 -29.89 -31.47 -15.45
CA ASN A 334 -30.26 -32.87 -15.58
C ASN A 334 -29.10 -33.68 -16.21
N PRO A 335 -28.59 -34.78 -15.60
CA PRO A 335 -27.41 -35.50 -16.07
C PRO A 335 -27.53 -36.18 -17.46
N GLN A 336 -28.62 -35.96 -18.19
CA GLN A 336 -28.90 -36.66 -19.45
C GLN A 336 -28.28 -36.01 -20.70
N LEU A 337 -27.59 -34.87 -20.59
CA LEU A 337 -27.02 -34.16 -21.75
C LEU A 337 -25.49 -34.28 -21.93
N SER A 338 -24.76 -34.98 -21.07
CA SER A 338 -23.29 -35.15 -21.22
C SER A 338 -22.84 -36.51 -21.77
N LYS A 339 -23.75 -37.35 -22.27
CA LYS A 339 -23.42 -38.61 -23.00
C LYS A 339 -23.42 -38.49 -24.52
N ARG A 340 -23.21 -37.29 -25.07
CA ARG A 340 -22.91 -37.12 -26.51
C ARG A 340 -21.45 -36.75 -26.69
N GLU A 341 -20.67 -37.80 -26.94
CA GLU A 341 -19.52 -37.84 -27.84
C GLU A 341 -18.93 -36.47 -28.23
N SER A 342 -17.97 -35.99 -27.44
CA SER A 342 -16.91 -35.15 -27.95
C SER A 342 -15.76 -36.05 -28.39
N SER A 343 -15.96 -36.76 -29.50
CA SER A 343 -14.89 -37.27 -30.35
C SER A 343 -14.24 -36.07 -31.05
N ASN A 344 -13.42 -35.32 -30.31
CA ASN A 344 -12.60 -34.29 -30.92
C ASN A 344 -11.53 -34.98 -31.78
N LEU A 345 -11.75 -34.86 -33.08
CA LEU A 345 -10.79 -35.09 -34.15
C LEU A 345 -9.49 -34.31 -33.87
N TYR A 346 -8.48 -35.02 -33.38
CA TYR A 346 -7.07 -34.75 -33.71
C TYR A 346 -6.46 -36.05 -34.25
N SER A 347 -6.95 -36.47 -35.42
CA SER A 347 -6.29 -37.51 -36.22
C SER A 347 -5.17 -36.87 -37.04
N ILE A 348 -3.97 -36.81 -36.47
CA ILE A 348 -2.75 -36.73 -37.28
C ILE A 348 -2.46 -38.15 -37.76
N GLN A 349 -2.74 -38.39 -39.04
CA GLN A 349 -2.27 -39.55 -39.77
C GLN A 349 -0.73 -39.49 -39.87
N ARG A 350 -0.05 -40.49 -39.30
CA ARG A 350 1.16 -41.07 -39.91
C ARG A 350 1.12 -42.58 -39.76
N ARG A 351 0.88 -43.25 -40.88
CA ARG A 351 1.32 -44.62 -41.14
C ARG A 351 2.78 -44.54 -41.56
N ASP A 352 3.67 -45.28 -40.91
CA ASP A 352 4.24 -46.52 -41.46
C ASP A 352 5.08 -47.26 -40.40
N GLN A 353 5.08 -48.58 -40.56
CA GLN A 353 5.53 -49.68 -39.68
C GLN A 353 7.05 -49.70 -39.44
N VAL A 354 7.54 -50.29 -38.34
CA VAL A 354 7.91 -51.72 -38.15
C VAL A 354 8.48 -51.94 -36.72
N ASP A 355 7.90 -52.93 -36.02
CA ASP A 355 8.39 -53.87 -34.98
C ASP A 355 9.53 -53.46 -34.01
N THR A 356 9.46 -53.64 -32.67
CA THR A 356 9.35 -54.95 -31.97
C THR A 356 8.95 -54.76 -30.49
N GLU A 357 8.35 -55.80 -29.91
CA GLU A 357 7.76 -56.00 -28.58
C GLU A 357 8.68 -55.75 -27.35
N GLN A 358 8.13 -55.19 -26.26
CA GLN A 358 7.84 -55.89 -24.99
C GLN A 358 7.42 -54.95 -23.82
N THR A 359 6.30 -55.32 -23.22
CA THR A 359 5.62 -54.95 -21.96
C THR A 359 6.50 -54.59 -20.73
N ASN A 360 6.22 -53.45 -20.06
CA ASN A 360 5.55 -53.39 -18.74
C ASN A 360 5.61 -51.99 -18.07
N GLN A 361 4.43 -51.48 -17.73
CA GLN A 361 4.04 -50.73 -16.52
C GLN A 361 4.96 -49.63 -15.93
N SER A 362 4.54 -48.37 -16.04
CA SER A 362 4.26 -47.47 -14.89
C SER A 362 3.83 -46.10 -15.40
N PHE A 363 2.63 -45.65 -15.01
CA PHE A 363 2.17 -44.27 -15.19
C PHE A 363 3.04 -43.36 -14.31
N LYS A 364 3.81 -42.45 -14.94
CA LYS A 364 4.44 -41.30 -14.29
C LYS A 364 3.84 -40.02 -14.86
N ASP A 365 3.40 -39.15 -13.97
CA ASP A 365 2.98 -37.77 -14.23
C ASP A 365 3.99 -37.02 -15.11
N PRO A 366 3.57 -36.01 -15.89
CA PRO A 366 4.50 -35.27 -16.75
C PRO A 366 5.53 -34.56 -15.87
N ILE A 367 6.77 -35.05 -15.97
CA ILE A 367 7.95 -34.37 -15.46
C ILE A 367 8.06 -33.07 -16.26
N VAL A 368 7.82 -31.95 -15.59
CA VAL A 368 8.20 -30.63 -16.10
C VAL A 368 9.72 -30.61 -16.13
N GLU A 369 10.26 -30.80 -17.34
CA GLU A 369 11.69 -30.74 -17.61
C GLU A 369 12.12 -29.28 -17.48
N VAL A 370 12.79 -28.97 -16.37
CA VAL A 370 13.47 -27.69 -16.16
C VAL A 370 14.67 -27.65 -17.09
N ILE A 371 14.52 -26.97 -18.22
CA ILE A 371 15.62 -26.70 -19.16
C ILE A 371 16.71 -25.94 -18.40
N THR A 372 17.84 -26.60 -18.18
CA THR A 372 19.05 -25.98 -17.65
C THR A 372 19.61 -24.97 -18.66
N PRO A 373 20.14 -23.81 -18.24
CA PRO A 373 20.51 -22.72 -19.17
C PRO A 373 21.72 -22.98 -20.08
N ASP A 374 22.16 -24.22 -20.29
CA ASP A 374 23.37 -24.49 -21.06
C ASP A 374 23.11 -24.68 -22.57
N ASP A 375 21.87 -24.96 -23.00
CA ASP A 375 21.56 -25.22 -24.42
C ASP A 375 21.02 -24.02 -25.22
N VAL A 376 20.71 -22.90 -24.55
CA VAL A 376 20.13 -21.70 -25.20
C VAL A 376 21.19 -20.64 -25.55
N TYR A 377 22.40 -20.71 -24.98
CA TYR A 377 23.38 -19.61 -25.06
C TYR A 377 24.49 -19.76 -26.12
N ASN A 378 24.59 -20.90 -26.83
CA ASN A 378 25.65 -21.14 -27.82
C ASN A 378 25.29 -20.81 -29.28
N LYS A 379 24.24 -20.00 -29.54
CA LYS A 379 23.80 -19.67 -30.92
C LYS A 379 23.77 -18.19 -31.31
N TYR A 380 24.30 -17.28 -30.49
CA TYR A 380 24.54 -15.89 -30.92
C TYR A 380 26.04 -15.61 -30.94
N GLY A 381 26.60 -15.64 -32.14
CA GLY A 381 28.01 -15.41 -32.40
C GLY A 381 28.45 -13.96 -32.16
N ALA A 382 29.68 -13.87 -31.67
CA ALA A 382 30.73 -12.97 -32.16
C ALA A 382 30.38 -11.48 -32.37
N ASP A 383 30.15 -10.76 -31.28
CA ASP A 383 30.78 -9.44 -31.05
C ASP A 383 30.57 -9.04 -29.58
N SER A 384 31.62 -9.00 -28.75
CA SER A 384 31.48 -8.50 -27.38
C SER A 384 32.73 -7.86 -26.81
N SER A 385 32.89 -6.57 -27.07
CA SER A 385 33.43 -5.68 -26.06
C SER A 385 32.39 -5.52 -24.94
N ARG A 386 32.72 -5.99 -23.73
CA ARG A 386 31.99 -5.85 -22.44
C ARG A 386 30.68 -6.66 -22.31
N ASN A 387 30.78 -7.92 -21.88
CA ASN A 387 29.67 -8.67 -21.29
C ASN A 387 29.88 -8.75 -19.75
N PRO A 388 29.03 -8.12 -18.90
CA PRO A 388 29.25 -8.10 -17.44
C PRO A 388 29.05 -9.45 -16.74
N PHE A 389 28.67 -10.50 -17.47
CA PHE A 389 28.19 -11.77 -16.89
C PHE A 389 29.04 -13.00 -17.22
N SER A 390 30.29 -12.83 -17.66
CA SER A 390 31.28 -13.92 -17.72
C SER A 390 32.20 -13.90 -16.48
N GLY A 391 32.41 -15.05 -15.84
CA GLY A 391 33.31 -15.19 -14.69
C GLY A 391 32.57 -15.25 -13.34
N ILE A 392 33.17 -14.73 -12.27
CA ILE A 392 32.65 -14.85 -10.89
C ILE A 392 31.19 -14.39 -10.70
N TRP A 393 30.70 -13.50 -11.55
CA TRP A 393 29.33 -12.98 -11.54
C TRP A 393 28.26 -13.97 -12.00
N SER A 394 28.65 -15.10 -12.61
CA SER A 394 27.75 -16.21 -12.94
C SER A 394 27.59 -17.23 -11.80
N ARG A 395 28.32 -17.05 -10.69
CA ARG A 395 28.30 -17.98 -9.54
C ARG A 395 27.13 -17.71 -8.61
N THR A 396 26.90 -18.62 -7.67
CA THR A 396 25.82 -18.51 -6.70
C THR A 396 26.39 -18.26 -5.31
N LEU A 397 25.86 -17.27 -4.59
CA LEU A 397 26.10 -17.08 -3.18
C LEU A 397 25.03 -17.82 -2.39
N ARG A 398 25.43 -18.76 -1.54
CA ARG A 398 24.54 -19.36 -0.55
C ARG A 398 24.66 -18.62 0.77
N VAL A 399 23.59 -18.00 1.24
CA VAL A 399 23.54 -17.30 2.52
C VAL A 399 22.76 -18.14 3.52
N LYS A 400 23.41 -18.48 4.62
CA LYS A 400 22.85 -19.26 5.72
C LYS A 400 22.83 -18.44 7.00
N ILE A 401 21.67 -18.34 7.65
CA ILE A 401 21.50 -17.71 8.96
C ILE A 401 21.05 -18.77 9.95
N THR A 402 21.83 -18.96 11.01
CA THR A 402 21.49 -19.83 12.14
C THR A 402 21.26 -18.98 13.37
N GLY A 403 20.08 -19.08 13.96
CA GLY A 403 19.72 -18.35 15.16
C GLY A 403 20.62 -18.73 16.33
N ARG A 404 20.68 -17.86 17.34
CA ARG A 404 21.40 -18.14 18.62
C ARG A 404 20.95 -19.43 19.33
N ASP A 405 19.74 -19.89 19.03
CA ASP A 405 19.14 -21.13 19.51
C ASP A 405 19.60 -22.38 18.75
N GLY A 406 20.46 -22.20 17.72
CA GLY A 406 20.99 -23.27 16.89
C GLY A 406 20.06 -23.67 15.73
N PHE A 407 18.88 -23.05 15.60
CA PHE A 407 17.95 -23.34 14.51
C PHE A 407 18.29 -22.52 13.26
N GLU A 408 18.22 -23.16 12.10
CA GLU A 408 18.39 -22.48 10.81
C GLU A 408 17.19 -21.55 10.56
N ARG A 409 17.46 -20.25 10.44
CA ARG A 409 16.45 -19.22 10.15
C ARG A 409 16.32 -18.95 8.66
N LEU A 410 17.39 -19.17 7.91
CA LEU A 410 17.45 -18.87 6.49
C LEU A 410 18.56 -19.69 5.82
N ASP A 411 18.28 -20.27 4.66
CA ASP A 411 19.27 -20.90 3.78
C ASP A 411 18.83 -20.67 2.33
N LEU A 412 19.48 -19.73 1.67
CA LEU A 412 19.03 -19.20 0.38
C LEU A 412 20.20 -19.09 -0.60
N ARG A 413 19.92 -19.25 -1.88
CA ARG A 413 20.89 -19.13 -2.98
C ARG A 413 20.57 -17.91 -3.84
N ILE A 414 21.53 -17.01 -4.00
CA ILE A 414 21.41 -15.79 -4.81
C ILE A 414 22.50 -15.79 -5.88
N PRO A 415 22.19 -15.49 -7.16
CA PRO A 415 23.22 -15.20 -8.13
C PRO A 415 24.14 -14.06 -7.67
N ALA A 416 25.46 -14.26 -7.77
CA ALA A 416 26.46 -13.26 -7.38
C ALA A 416 26.27 -11.92 -8.12
N GLY A 417 25.66 -11.91 -9.31
CA GLY A 417 25.25 -10.69 -10.03
C GLY A 417 24.12 -9.85 -9.39
N PHE A 418 23.58 -10.25 -8.23
CA PHE A 418 22.46 -9.58 -7.56
C PHE A 418 22.86 -8.98 -6.18
N LEU A 419 24.11 -8.52 -6.04
CA LEU A 419 24.63 -7.99 -4.76
C LEU A 419 23.85 -6.79 -4.23
N ASP A 420 23.39 -5.89 -5.10
CA ASP A 420 22.76 -4.63 -4.66
C ASP A 420 21.46 -4.87 -3.88
N GLY A 421 20.80 -6.02 -4.06
CA GLY A 421 19.58 -6.40 -3.35
C GLY A 421 19.79 -7.22 -2.07
N ILE A 422 21.00 -7.76 -1.83
CA ILE A 422 21.22 -8.75 -0.77
C ILE A 422 20.99 -8.18 0.63
N THR A 423 21.26 -6.88 0.81
CA THR A 423 21.08 -6.17 2.09
C THR A 423 19.61 -5.92 2.43
N ASN A 424 18.70 -5.98 1.44
CA ASN A 424 17.26 -5.92 1.69
C ASN A 424 16.73 -7.26 2.24
N ILE A 425 17.40 -8.37 1.92
CA ILE A 425 17.03 -9.72 2.38
C ILE A 425 17.73 -10.03 3.71
N VAL A 426 19.02 -9.69 3.82
CA VAL A 426 19.84 -9.89 5.01
C VAL A 426 20.48 -8.55 5.41
N PRO A 427 19.78 -7.72 6.20
CA PRO A 427 20.27 -6.38 6.60
C PRO A 427 21.63 -6.40 7.29
N ALA A 428 21.97 -7.50 7.97
CA ALA A 428 23.25 -7.68 8.65
C ALA A 428 24.46 -7.74 7.69
N LEU A 429 24.25 -7.95 6.39
CA LEU A 429 25.29 -7.82 5.37
C LEU A 429 25.52 -6.35 4.94
N GLY A 430 24.76 -5.40 5.48
CA GLY A 430 24.93 -3.97 5.23
C GLY A 430 26.32 -3.48 5.63
N GLY A 431 27.03 -2.88 4.67
CA GLY A 431 28.39 -2.37 4.86
C GLY A 431 29.51 -3.39 4.59
N ILE A 432 29.18 -4.65 4.27
CA ILE A 432 30.15 -5.66 3.86
C ILE A 432 30.38 -5.55 2.35
N ASN A 433 31.63 -5.38 1.93
CA ASN A 433 32.01 -5.32 0.52
C ASN A 433 32.05 -6.72 -0.10
N ILE A 434 30.88 -7.31 -0.33
CA ILE A 434 30.76 -8.67 -0.90
C ILE A 434 31.39 -8.75 -2.29
N LYS A 435 31.41 -7.63 -3.03
CA LYS A 435 32.09 -7.55 -4.32
C LYS A 435 33.60 -7.83 -4.20
N GLU A 436 34.26 -7.25 -3.20
CA GLU A 436 35.69 -7.49 -2.96
C GLU A 436 35.95 -8.95 -2.56
N LEU A 437 35.11 -9.52 -1.70
CA LEU A 437 35.19 -10.95 -1.33
C LEU A 437 35.01 -11.89 -2.53
N LEU A 438 34.18 -11.49 -3.50
CA LEU A 438 34.02 -12.20 -4.76
C LEU A 438 35.22 -12.01 -5.67
N ASP A 439 35.72 -10.78 -5.84
CA ASP A 439 36.89 -10.50 -6.68
C ASP A 439 38.13 -11.27 -6.18
N ASP A 440 38.28 -11.49 -4.86
CA ASP A 440 39.36 -12.30 -4.28
C ASP A 440 39.17 -13.82 -4.44
N ALA A 441 37.95 -14.27 -4.72
CA ALA A 441 37.58 -15.69 -4.82
C ALA A 441 37.45 -16.18 -6.28
N THR A 442 37.99 -15.44 -7.25
CA THR A 442 37.82 -15.69 -8.69
C THR A 442 38.30 -17.06 -9.17
N GLU A 443 39.28 -17.66 -8.50
CA GLU A 443 39.89 -18.94 -8.91
C GLU A 443 39.38 -20.16 -8.13
N GLU A 444 38.46 -19.98 -7.19
CA GLU A 444 38.15 -21.02 -6.20
C GLU A 444 37.01 -21.94 -6.62
N VAL A 445 36.96 -23.16 -6.08
CA VAL A 445 35.94 -24.17 -6.44
C VAL A 445 34.69 -23.98 -5.55
N GLY A 446 33.50 -24.32 -6.06
CA GLY A 446 32.23 -24.11 -5.37
C GLY A 446 32.16 -24.80 -4.00
N GLY A 447 31.50 -24.15 -3.04
CA GLY A 447 31.38 -24.55 -1.64
C GLY A 447 32.29 -23.79 -0.66
N LYS A 448 33.04 -22.78 -1.10
CA LYS A 448 33.92 -22.02 -0.20
C LYS A 448 33.12 -21.07 0.69
N LEU A 449 33.44 -21.05 1.98
CA LEU A 449 32.96 -20.03 2.92
C LEU A 449 33.68 -18.69 2.67
N LEU A 450 32.94 -17.67 2.23
CA LEU A 450 33.42 -16.31 2.03
C LEU A 450 33.33 -15.46 3.30
N LEU A 451 32.31 -15.72 4.13
CA LEU A 451 32.01 -14.90 5.31
C LEU A 451 31.38 -15.77 6.40
N ASP A 452 31.80 -15.58 7.66
CA ASP A 452 31.22 -16.24 8.83
C ASP A 452 31.34 -15.31 10.03
N PHE A 453 30.22 -14.77 10.50
CA PHE A 453 30.18 -13.85 11.62
C PHE A 453 28.88 -13.97 12.41
N GLN A 454 28.86 -13.38 13.62
CA GLN A 454 27.65 -13.20 14.39
C GLN A 454 27.16 -11.76 14.29
N ASP A 455 25.88 -11.59 14.02
CA ASP A 455 25.26 -10.26 14.01
C ASP A 455 25.02 -9.75 15.44
N ARG A 456 24.47 -8.53 15.55
CA ARG A 456 24.17 -7.91 16.85
C ARG A 456 23.08 -8.63 17.65
N MET A 457 22.28 -9.49 17.01
CA MET A 457 21.23 -10.28 17.65
C MET A 457 21.74 -11.66 18.11
N GLY A 458 22.99 -12.01 17.77
CA GLY A 458 23.62 -13.28 18.07
C GLY A 458 23.34 -14.37 17.05
N ASP A 459 22.77 -14.03 15.90
CA ASP A 459 22.55 -14.96 14.80
C ASP A 459 23.86 -15.13 14.03
N ARG A 460 24.25 -16.38 13.74
CA ARG A 460 25.41 -16.70 12.92
C ARG A 460 25.05 -16.62 11.45
N ILE A 461 25.75 -15.79 10.70
CA ILE A 461 25.55 -15.56 9.27
C ILE A 461 26.76 -16.08 8.52
N GLN A 462 26.51 -17.01 7.60
CA GLN A 462 27.52 -17.63 6.74
C GLN A 462 27.18 -17.35 5.27
N VAL A 463 28.17 -16.94 4.49
CA VAL A 463 28.04 -16.74 3.04
C VAL A 463 29.03 -17.66 2.36
N PHE A 464 28.53 -18.51 1.47
CA PHE A 464 29.33 -19.44 0.68
C PHE A 464 29.29 -19.05 -0.80
N LEU A 465 30.41 -19.22 -1.49
CA LEU A 465 30.49 -19.18 -2.94
C LEU A 465 30.29 -20.59 -3.48
N GLU A 466 29.21 -20.82 -4.21
CA GLU A 466 28.90 -22.05 -4.96
C GLU A 466 29.22 -21.84 -6.46
#